data_AF-A0A519CPF3-F1
#
_entry.id   AF-A0A519CPF3-F1
#
_cell.length_a   1.000
_cell.length_b   1.000
_cell.length_c   1.000
_cell.angle_alpha   90.00
_cell.angle_beta   90.00
_cell.angle_gamma   90.00
#
_symmetry.space_group_name_H-M   'P 1'
#
loop_
_entity.id
_entity.type
_entity.pdbx_description
1 polymer ?
#
loop_
_entity_poly.entity_id
_entity_poly.type
_entity_poly.pdbx_seq_one_letter_code
_entity_poly.pdbx_strand_id
1 'polypeptide(L)'
;ITAKNISDEKTLLSGGQFYLIDEKDQKHKAVFGEFSSTDLVQRGLDPNEPIEVTTQFDVPFDEDVNYKIIIRPIKEQSTVDTASICLTNC
;
A
#
# COMPACT_ATOMS: atom_id res chain seq x y z
N ILE A 1 -1.38 6.13 -5.12
CA ILE A 1 -0.16 6.03 -4.27
C ILE A 1 0.99 6.62 -5.08
N THR A 2 1.66 7.62 -4.55
CA THR A 2 2.91 8.15 -5.13
C THR A 2 4.06 7.66 -4.27
N ALA A 3 4.98 6.89 -4.85
CA ALA A 3 6.10 6.30 -4.13
C ALA A 3 7.42 6.77 -4.75
N LYS A 4 8.36 7.22 -3.92
CA LYS A 4 9.71 7.61 -4.34
C LYS A 4 10.73 6.84 -3.52
N ASN A 5 11.68 6.21 -4.21
CA ASN A 5 12.86 5.67 -3.55
C ASN A 5 13.85 6.81 -3.26
N ILE A 6 14.19 7.00 -1.98
CA ILE A 6 15.12 8.04 -1.52
C ILE A 6 16.52 7.49 -1.23
N SER A 7 16.76 6.19 -1.45
CA SER A 7 18.09 5.59 -1.36
C SER A 7 18.79 5.61 -2.72
N ASP A 8 20.06 5.19 -2.71
CA ASP A 8 20.91 5.10 -3.92
C ASP A 8 20.81 3.73 -4.62
N GLU A 9 20.10 2.76 -4.03
CA GLU A 9 19.95 1.40 -4.57
C GLU A 9 18.52 1.14 -5.03
N LYS A 10 18.36 0.39 -6.13
CA LYS A 10 17.03 -0.02 -6.61
C LYS A 10 16.32 -0.86 -5.55
N THR A 11 15.05 -0.55 -5.31
CA THR A 11 14.19 -1.35 -4.42
C THR A 11 12.92 -1.80 -5.14
N LEU A 12 12.06 -2.52 -4.43
CA LEU A 12 10.79 -3.00 -4.94
C LEU A 12 9.64 -2.40 -4.13
N LEU A 13 8.53 -2.18 -4.82
CA LEU A 13 7.23 -1.87 -4.24
C LEU A 13 6.24 -2.96 -4.67
N SER A 14 5.47 -3.49 -3.72
CA SER A 14 4.44 -4.49 -3.99
C SER A 14 3.11 -4.12 -3.36
N GLY A 15 2.01 -4.46 -4.03
CA GLY A 15 0.66 -4.31 -3.47
C GLY A 15 0.48 -5.09 -2.17
N GLY A 16 1.22 -6.20 -1.99
CA GLY A 16 1.21 -6.99 -0.75
C GLY A 16 1.77 -6.28 0.49
N GLN A 17 2.35 -5.09 0.33
CA GLN A 17 2.80 -4.23 1.42
C GLN A 17 1.64 -3.45 2.07
N PHE A 18 0.55 -3.27 1.35
CA PHE A 18 -0.57 -2.43 1.75
C PHE A 18 -1.68 -3.28 2.34
N TYR A 19 -2.15 -2.88 3.52
CA TYR A 19 -3.28 -3.49 4.22
C TYR A 19 -4.27 -2.40 4.58
N LEU A 20 -5.55 -2.67 4.38
CA LEU A 20 -6.63 -1.86 4.93
C LEU A 20 -7.06 -2.49 6.25
N ILE A 21 -7.12 -1.71 7.31
CA ILE A 21 -7.53 -2.15 8.65
C ILE A 21 -8.82 -1.43 9.01
N ASP A 22 -9.85 -2.17 9.38
CA ASP A 22 -11.10 -1.61 9.89
C ASP A 22 -11.08 -1.43 11.40
N GLU A 23 -12.18 -0.92 11.95
CA GLU A 23 -12.33 -0.63 13.39
C GLU A 23 -12.31 -1.87 14.29
N LYS A 24 -12.47 -3.08 13.73
CA LYS A 24 -12.37 -4.36 14.45
C LYS A 24 -10.97 -4.94 14.39
N ASP A 25 -9.99 -4.16 13.93
CA ASP A 25 -8.62 -4.59 13.64
C ASP A 25 -8.52 -5.73 12.60
N GLN A 26 -9.56 -5.93 11.78
CA GLN A 26 -9.52 -6.92 10.71
C GLN A 26 -8.64 -6.43 9.58
N LYS A 27 -7.76 -7.31 9.09
CA LYS A 27 -6.80 -7.00 8.03
C LYS A 27 -7.35 -7.43 6.67
N HIS A 28 -7.50 -6.47 5.78
CA HIS A 28 -7.88 -6.68 4.40
C HIS A 28 -6.64 -6.53 3.50
N LYS A 29 -6.41 -7.52 2.64
CA LYS A 29 -5.30 -7.50 1.68
C LYS A 29 -5.74 -6.82 0.39
N ALA A 30 -4.77 -6.25 -0.32
CA ALA A 30 -5.01 -5.77 -1.67
C ALA A 30 -5.49 -6.91 -2.59
N VAL A 31 -6.45 -6.61 -3.46
CA VAL A 31 -6.92 -7.49 -4.52
C VAL A 31 -6.34 -7.06 -5.87
N PHE A 32 -6.20 -8.02 -6.78
CA PHE A 32 -5.61 -7.82 -8.11
C PHE A 32 -6.60 -8.28 -9.17
N GLY A 33 -6.86 -7.44 -10.18
CA GLY A 33 -7.88 -7.75 -11.19
C GLY A 33 -7.83 -6.88 -12.44
N GLU A 34 -6.68 -6.26 -12.75
CA GLU A 34 -6.51 -5.35 -13.90
C GLU A 34 -7.54 -4.20 -13.89
N PHE A 35 -7.85 -3.69 -12.71
CA PHE A 35 -8.84 -2.64 -12.52
C PHE A 35 -8.38 -1.29 -13.08
N SER A 36 -7.07 -1.11 -13.24
CA SER A 36 -6.47 0.03 -13.92
C SER A 36 -5.13 -0.34 -14.56
N SER A 37 -4.68 0.49 -15.52
CA SER A 37 -3.35 0.34 -16.13
C SER A 37 -2.20 0.59 -15.15
N THR A 38 -2.48 1.17 -13.98
CA THR A 38 -1.49 1.50 -12.94
C THR A 38 -1.56 0.58 -11.72
N ASP A 39 -2.27 -0.55 -11.82
CA ASP A 39 -2.42 -1.50 -10.72
C ASP A 39 -1.06 -2.00 -10.21
N LEU A 40 -0.85 -1.84 -8.91
CA LEU A 40 0.36 -2.25 -8.22
C LEU A 40 0.31 -3.73 -7.86
N VAL A 41 0.86 -4.58 -8.72
CA VAL A 41 1.23 -5.96 -8.36
C VAL A 41 2.62 -5.95 -7.72
N GLN A 42 3.60 -5.60 -8.54
CA GLN A 42 4.99 -5.38 -8.17
C GLN A 42 5.63 -4.39 -9.16
N ARG A 43 6.43 -3.46 -8.66
CA ARG A 43 7.17 -2.47 -9.45
C ARG A 43 8.56 -2.28 -8.87
N GLY A 44 9.55 -2.08 -9.73
CA GLY A 44 10.85 -1.58 -9.32
C GLY A 44 10.76 -0.08 -9.04
N LEU A 45 11.46 0.37 -8.01
CA LEU A 45 11.66 1.78 -7.70
C LEU A 45 13.13 2.14 -7.91
N ASP A 46 13.40 2.86 -8.99
CA ASP A 46 14.72 3.39 -9.27
C ASP A 46 15.03 4.59 -8.35
N PRO A 47 16.31 4.80 -7.98
CA PRO A 47 16.72 5.89 -7.11
C PRO A 47 16.20 7.25 -7.57
N ASN A 48 15.56 7.98 -6.67
CA ASN A 48 15.03 9.33 -6.87
C ASN A 48 13.96 9.50 -7.96
N GLU A 49 13.43 8.42 -8.53
CA GLU A 49 12.38 8.46 -9.53
C GLU A 49 11.02 8.08 -8.91
N PRO A 50 10.06 9.04 -8.79
CA PRO A 50 8.75 8.73 -8.25
C PRO A 50 7.89 7.98 -9.28
N ILE A 51 7.11 7.02 -8.81
CA ILE A 51 6.05 6.37 -9.59
C ILE A 51 4.69 6.66 -9.00
N GLU A 52 3.65 6.60 -9.84
CA GLU A 52 2.26 6.66 -9.44
C GLU A 52 1.56 5.34 -9.76
N VAL A 53 0.93 4.75 -8.75
CA VAL A 53 0.28 3.44 -8.83
C VAL A 53 -0.99 3.40 -7.99
N THR A 54 -1.85 2.44 -8.30
CA THR A 54 -3.13 2.20 -7.64
C THR A 54 -3.16 0.83 -7.00
N THR A 55 -3.98 0.66 -5.96
CA THR A 55 -4.28 -0.63 -5.34
C THR A 55 -5.72 -0.63 -4.89
N GLN A 56 -6.31 -1.81 -4.70
CA GLN A 56 -7.74 -1.95 -4.38
C GLN A 56 -7.93 -2.94 -3.24
N PHE A 57 -8.99 -2.74 -2.46
CA PHE A 57 -9.40 -3.62 -1.38
C PHE A 57 -10.87 -3.96 -1.60
N ASP A 58 -11.21 -5.24 -1.51
CA ASP A 58 -12.59 -5.69 -1.54
C ASP A 58 -13.09 -5.79 -0.10
N VAL A 59 -13.90 -4.82 0.31
CA VAL A 59 -14.48 -4.71 1.64
C VAL A 59 -15.97 -4.37 1.55
N PRO A 60 -16.80 -4.84 2.50
CA PRO A 60 -18.20 -4.41 2.57
C PRO A 60 -18.30 -2.89 2.71
N PHE A 61 -19.25 -2.29 2.00
CA PHE A 61 -19.57 -0.88 2.17
C PHE A 61 -20.25 -0.65 3.52
N ASP A 62 -19.73 0.31 4.28
CA ASP A 62 -20.26 0.78 5.55
C ASP A 62 -19.90 2.27 5.72
N GLU A 63 -20.89 3.13 5.93
CA GLU A 63 -20.71 4.59 6.00
C GLU A 63 -20.04 5.04 7.30
N ASP A 64 -20.16 4.23 8.37
CA ASP A 64 -19.67 4.57 9.71
C ASP A 64 -18.25 4.02 9.97
N VAL A 65 -17.70 3.22 9.05
CA VAL A 65 -16.41 2.55 9.26
C VAL A 65 -15.24 3.45 8.88
N ASN A 66 -14.37 3.67 9.86
CA ASN A 66 -13.06 4.24 9.64
C ASN A 66 -12.04 3.18 9.27
N TYR A 67 -11.25 3.48 8.24
CA TYR A 67 -10.15 2.62 7.81
C TYR A 67 -8.79 3.26 8.04
N LYS A 68 -7.81 2.41 8.35
CA LYS A 68 -6.38 2.77 8.35
C LYS A 68 -5.68 1.99 7.25
N ILE A 69 -4.77 2.65 6.54
CA ILE A 69 -3.81 1.97 5.68
C ILE A 69 -2.56 1.67 6.49
N ILE A 70 -2.19 0.40 6.54
CA ILE A 70 -0.91 -0.06 7.06
C ILE A 70 0.01 -0.42 5.90
N ILE A 71 1.23 0.10 5.92
CA ILE A 71 2.27 -0.22 4.95
C ILE A 71 3.38 -0.97 5.67
N ARG A 72 3.64 -2.21 5.25
CA ARG A 72 4.68 -3.07 5.82
C ARG A 72 5.87 -3.20 4.86
N PRO A 73 7.10 -3.29 5.39
CA PRO A 73 8.27 -3.50 4.55
C PRO A 73 8.27 -4.92 3.98
N ILE A 74 8.86 -5.08 2.80
CA ILE A 74 9.21 -6.39 2.26
C ILE A 74 10.58 -6.83 2.78
N LYS A 75 10.90 -8.12 2.62
CA LYS A 75 12.15 -8.72 3.11
C LYS A 75 13.39 -7.98 2.58
N GLU A 76 13.30 -7.47 1.36
CA GLU A 76 14.37 -6.76 0.65
C GLU A 76 14.65 -5.36 1.24
N GLN A 77 13.73 -4.78 2.00
CA GLN A 77 13.85 -3.40 2.52
C GLN A 77 14.56 -3.31 3.90
N SER A 78 15.03 -4.44 4.45
CA SER A 78 15.86 -4.52 5.67
C SER A 78 15.44 -3.61 6.84
N THR A 79 14.13 -3.38 7.00
CA THR A 79 13.55 -2.61 8.10
C THR A 79 12.32 -3.34 8.65
N VAL A 80 11.93 -3.01 9.88
CA VAL A 80 10.68 -3.45 10.52
C VAL A 80 9.68 -2.29 10.67
N ASP A 81 10.05 -1.10 10.23
CA ASP A 81 9.23 0.10 10.35
C ASP A 81 7.92 -0.07 9.58
N THR A 82 6.81 0.20 10.27
CA THR A 82 5.47 0.08 9.71
C THR A 82 4.81 1.45 9.73
N ALA A 83 4.35 1.91 8.57
CA ALA A 83 3.57 3.14 8.49
C ALA A 83 2.10 2.86 8.73
N SER A 84 1.42 3.78 9.43
CA SER A 84 -0.02 3.75 9.66
C SER A 84 -0.61 5.10 9.27
N ILE A 85 -1.58 5.08 8.37
CA ILE A 85 -2.22 6.27 7.81
C ILE A 85 -3.72 6.14 8.05
N CYS A 86 -4.30 7.08 8.78
CA CYS A 86 -5.76 7.17 8.93
C CYS A 86 -6.35 7.80 7.65
N LEU A 87 -7.37 7.18 7.07
CA LEU A 87 -8.13 7.76 5.96
C LEU A 87 -9.21 8.67 6.54
N THR A 88 -9.34 9.89 6.02
CA THR A 88 -10.22 10.91 6.60
C THR A 88 -11.68 10.63 6.27
N ASN A 89 -12.33 9.91 7.19
CA ASN A 89 -13.68 10.14 7.69
C ASN A 89 -13.66 10.15 9.25
N CYS A 90 -12.52 10.57 9.83
CA CYS A 90 -12.23 10.55 11.26
C CYS A 90 -13.17 11.41 12.09
#